data_AF-A0A813KIV5-F1
#
_entry.id   AF-A0A813KIV5-F1
#
_cell.length_a   1.000
_cell.length_b   1.000
_cell.length_c   1.000
_cell.angle_alpha   90.00
_cell.angle_beta   90.00
_cell.angle_gamma   90.00
#
_symmetry.space_group_name_H-M   'P 1'
#
loop_
_entity.id
_entity.type
_entity.pdbx_description
1 polymer ?
#
loop_
_entity_poly.entity_id
_entity_poly.type
_entity_poly.pdbx_seq_one_letter_code
_entity_poly.pdbx_strand_id
1 'polypeptide(L)'
;SVAWLQQMSGCRVHIERSQQEVRLFGPKETVAIADRLLDELESGLCASIAVPVEDSDSLPSVSLQLLAHSCGITLQIAESEIIVLGLVAAVEEAAEELSRFVQDPTNFQLRRQPDAACMAAAAAAATASASSPSKRKGKESMSFATTSVGSLRAGDFTSGESSHSADDESYSENHGAHGVVTT
;
A
#
# COMPACT_ATOMS: atom_id res chain seq x y z
N SER A 1 6.43 1.84 7.41
CA SER A 1 7.11 2.93 6.65
C SER A 1 8.11 2.31 5.69
N VAL A 2 8.28 2.89 4.48
CA VAL A 2 9.25 2.39 3.47
C VAL A 2 10.68 2.40 4.00
N ALA A 3 11.04 3.42 4.79
CA ALA A 3 12.37 3.50 5.39
C ALA A 3 12.67 2.31 6.32
N TRP A 4 11.67 1.89 7.10
CA TRP A 4 11.79 0.70 7.95
C TRP A 4 11.99 -0.57 7.11
N LEU A 5 11.20 -0.74 6.04
CA LEU A 5 11.32 -1.89 5.14
C LEU A 5 12.72 -1.96 4.51
N GLN A 6 13.23 -0.82 4.02
CA GLN A 6 14.58 -0.72 3.46
C GLN A 6 15.67 -1.01 4.50
N GLN A 7 15.52 -0.50 5.73
CA GLN A 7 16.48 -0.73 6.82
C GLN A 7 16.52 -2.20 7.25
N MET A 8 15.36 -2.85 7.36
CA MET A 8 15.25 -4.23 7.83
C MET A 8 15.70 -5.25 6.77
N SER A 9 15.37 -5.02 5.52
CA SER A 9 15.71 -5.96 4.43
C SER A 9 17.08 -5.70 3.81
N GLY A 10 17.59 -4.47 3.89
CA GLY A 10 18.75 -4.03 3.09
C GLY A 10 18.44 -3.83 1.60
N CYS A 11 17.19 -4.01 1.17
CA CYS A 11 16.76 -3.73 -0.19
C CYS A 11 16.56 -2.24 -0.43
N ARG A 12 16.72 -1.84 -1.69
CA ARG A 12 16.15 -0.60 -2.20
C ARG A 12 14.72 -0.87 -2.65
N VAL A 13 13.79 -0.11 -2.09
CA VAL A 13 12.35 -0.23 -2.37
C VAL A 13 11.91 0.96 -3.21
N HIS A 14 11.24 0.71 -4.34
CA HIS A 14 10.63 1.72 -5.18
C HIS A 14 9.11 1.48 -5.26
N ILE A 15 8.31 2.53 -5.09
CA ILE A 15 6.85 2.47 -5.17
C ILE A 15 6.41 3.13 -6.45
N GLU A 16 5.90 2.35 -7.39
CA GLU A 16 5.31 2.83 -8.62
C GLU A 16 3.81 3.05 -8.41
N ARG A 17 3.44 4.27 -8.05
CA ARG A 17 2.05 4.62 -7.69
C ARG A 17 1.09 4.51 -8.87
N SER A 18 1.58 4.71 -10.10
CA SER A 18 0.73 4.64 -11.29
C SER A 18 0.26 3.21 -11.60
N GLN A 19 1.06 2.21 -11.23
CA GLN A 19 0.80 0.79 -11.46
C GLN A 19 0.43 0.04 -10.18
N GLN A 20 0.44 0.73 -9.04
CA GLN A 20 0.27 0.14 -7.71
C GLN A 20 1.27 -1.00 -7.45
N GLU A 21 2.50 -0.85 -7.92
CA GLU A 21 3.56 -1.85 -7.79
C GLU A 21 4.63 -1.44 -6.79
N VAL A 22 5.17 -2.42 -6.06
CA VAL A 22 6.39 -2.29 -5.27
C VAL A 22 7.51 -3.05 -5.96
N ARG A 23 8.61 -2.36 -6.26
CA ARG A 23 9.80 -2.95 -6.90
C ARG A 23 10.94 -3.03 -5.89
N LEU A 24 11.45 -4.25 -5.72
CA LEU A 24 12.54 -4.57 -4.78
C LEU A 24 13.84 -4.76 -5.56
N PHE A 25 14.90 -4.07 -5.12
CA PHE A 25 16.23 -4.18 -5.72
C PHE A 25 17.26 -4.56 -4.66
N GLY A 26 17.93 -5.69 -4.87
CA GLY A 26 18.97 -6.21 -3.98
C GLY A 26 19.35 -7.64 -4.33
N PRO A 27 20.31 -8.24 -3.61
CA PRO A 27 20.56 -9.68 -3.64
C PRO A 27 19.30 -10.50 -3.37
N LYS A 28 19.23 -11.71 -3.94
CA LYS A 28 18.04 -12.59 -3.85
C LYS A 28 17.58 -12.82 -2.41
N GLU A 29 18.54 -12.96 -1.49
CA GLU A 29 18.29 -13.19 -0.06
C GLU A 29 17.61 -11.98 0.58
N THR A 30 18.08 -10.76 0.26
CA THR A 30 17.50 -9.53 0.79
C THR A 30 16.10 -9.26 0.22
N VAL A 31 15.88 -9.61 -1.05
CA VAL A 31 14.57 -9.48 -1.70
C VAL A 31 13.57 -10.42 -1.04
N ALA A 32 13.95 -11.67 -0.76
CA ALA A 32 13.10 -12.61 -0.04
C ALA A 32 12.73 -12.13 1.37
N ILE A 33 13.64 -11.43 2.06
CA ILE A 33 13.34 -10.81 3.35
C ILE A 33 12.34 -9.66 3.18
N ALA A 34 12.56 -8.76 2.22
CA ALA A 34 11.65 -7.65 1.95
C ALA A 34 10.24 -8.11 1.56
N ASP A 35 10.15 -9.15 0.74
CA ASP A 35 8.91 -9.77 0.28
C ASP A 35 8.10 -10.32 1.47
N ARG A 36 8.74 -11.13 2.32
CA ARG A 36 8.12 -11.63 3.55
C ARG A 36 7.64 -10.50 4.49
N LEU A 37 8.42 -9.43 4.63
CA LEU A 37 8.02 -8.29 5.47
C LEU A 37 6.81 -7.54 4.88
N LEU A 38 6.67 -7.49 3.55
CA LEU A 38 5.49 -6.95 2.90
C LEU A 38 4.26 -7.83 3.16
N ASP A 39 4.40 -9.15 3.05
CA ASP A 39 3.33 -10.10 3.37
C ASP A 39 2.88 -9.99 4.84
N GLU A 40 3.83 -9.87 5.77
CA GLU A 40 3.54 -9.68 7.20
C GLU A 40 2.80 -8.34 7.45
N LEU A 41 3.16 -7.28 6.74
CA LEU A 41 2.44 -6.00 6.81
C LEU A 41 1.01 -6.13 6.26
N GLU A 42 0.86 -6.72 5.08
CA GLU A 42 -0.43 -6.89 4.42
C GLU A 42 -1.38 -7.76 5.24
N SER A 43 -0.91 -8.93 5.70
CA SER A 43 -1.75 -9.90 6.41
C SER A 43 -1.97 -9.56 7.89
N GLY A 44 -1.00 -8.92 8.55
CA GLY A 44 -1.01 -8.74 10.00
C GLY A 44 -1.45 -7.38 10.47
N LEU A 45 -1.22 -6.33 9.68
CA LEU A 45 -1.38 -4.94 10.14
C LEU A 45 -2.31 -4.11 9.27
N CYS A 46 -2.54 -4.49 8.03
CA CYS A 46 -3.40 -3.76 7.10
C CYS A 46 -4.81 -4.35 7.06
N ALA A 47 -5.79 -3.48 6.85
CA ALA A 47 -7.18 -3.87 6.62
C ALA A 47 -7.84 -2.98 5.56
N SER A 48 -8.92 -3.49 4.99
CA SER A 48 -9.81 -2.76 4.10
C SER A 48 -11.27 -2.96 4.55
N ILE A 49 -12.00 -1.86 4.79
CA ILE A 49 -13.44 -1.93 5.11
C ILE A 49 -14.21 -1.11 4.07
N ALA A 50 -15.21 -1.72 3.46
CA ALA A 50 -16.15 -1.03 2.60
C ALA A 50 -17.30 -0.45 3.43
N VAL A 51 -17.56 0.86 3.29
CA VAL A 51 -18.70 1.54 3.89
C VAL A 51 -19.70 1.87 2.78
N PRO A 52 -20.91 1.27 2.79
CA PRO A 52 -21.93 1.55 1.78
C PRO A 52 -22.37 3.02 1.79
N VAL A 53 -22.56 3.60 0.60
CA VAL A 53 -23.04 4.98 0.42
C VAL A 53 -24.04 5.00 -0.74
N GLU A 54 -25.16 5.71 -0.60
CA GLU A 54 -26.16 5.78 -1.68
C GLU A 54 -25.71 6.65 -2.86
N ASP A 55 -24.98 7.73 -2.57
CA ASP A 55 -24.41 8.64 -3.57
C ASP A 55 -23.09 9.21 -3.06
N SER A 56 -21.98 8.60 -3.47
CA SER A 56 -20.65 9.02 -3.03
C SER A 56 -20.20 10.36 -3.61
N ASP A 57 -20.75 10.79 -4.75
CA ASP A 57 -20.47 12.08 -5.39
C ASP A 57 -21.10 13.25 -4.62
N SER A 58 -22.17 12.99 -3.86
CA SER A 58 -22.83 14.00 -3.02
C SER A 58 -22.02 14.40 -1.78
N LEU A 59 -21.02 13.61 -1.39
CA LEU A 59 -20.27 13.82 -0.17
C LEU A 59 -19.19 14.92 -0.34
N PRO A 60 -19.07 15.86 0.60
CA PRO A 60 -18.08 16.92 0.49
C PRO A 60 -16.65 16.38 0.61
N SER A 61 -15.89 16.50 -0.49
CA SER A 61 -14.51 16.00 -0.62
C SER A 61 -13.56 16.52 0.47
N VAL A 62 -13.76 17.77 0.92
CA VAL A 62 -12.97 18.39 1.99
C VAL A 62 -13.15 17.64 3.31
N SER A 63 -14.37 17.21 3.64
CA SER A 63 -14.66 16.47 4.87
C SER A 63 -14.06 15.06 4.82
N LEU A 64 -14.16 14.39 3.66
CA LEU A 64 -13.53 13.08 3.45
C LEU A 64 -12.00 13.16 3.55
N GLN A 65 -11.39 14.21 2.99
CA GLN A 65 -9.95 14.43 3.08
C GLN A 65 -9.51 14.70 4.53
N LEU A 66 -10.29 15.48 5.28
CA LEU A 66 -10.04 15.74 6.69
C LEU A 66 -10.09 14.45 7.51
N LEU A 67 -11.13 13.63 7.30
CA LEU A 67 -11.31 12.34 7.95
C LEU A 67 -10.14 11.39 7.64
N ALA A 68 -9.76 11.32 6.36
CA ALA A 68 -8.64 10.48 5.94
C ALA A 68 -7.34 10.87 6.65
N HIS A 69 -7.06 12.18 6.71
CA HIS A 69 -5.86 12.73 7.32
C HIS A 69 -5.84 12.55 8.84
N SER A 70 -6.96 12.79 9.52
CA SER A 70 -7.05 12.66 10.97
C SER A 70 -6.93 11.24 11.47
N CYS A 71 -7.42 10.28 10.69
CA CYS A 71 -7.36 8.86 11.02
C CYS A 71 -6.10 8.18 10.47
N GLY A 72 -5.34 8.85 9.59
CA GLY A 72 -4.14 8.28 8.98
C GLY A 72 -4.45 7.14 8.01
N ILE A 73 -5.57 7.23 7.30
CA ILE A 73 -6.08 6.22 6.36
C ILE A 73 -6.02 6.74 4.93
N THR A 74 -6.29 5.84 3.98
CA THR A 74 -6.58 6.16 2.58
C THR A 74 -8.03 5.83 2.28
N LEU A 75 -8.72 6.71 1.57
CA LEU A 75 -10.09 6.49 1.09
C LEU A 75 -10.06 6.24 -0.41
N GLN A 76 -10.73 5.19 -0.86
CA GLN A 76 -11.02 4.93 -2.26
C GLN A 76 -12.54 5.08 -2.46
N ILE A 77 -12.92 6.06 -3.27
CA ILE A 77 -14.33 6.39 -3.52
C ILE A 77 -14.79 5.58 -4.73
N ALA A 78 -15.83 4.77 -4.55
CA ALA A 78 -16.57 4.07 -5.61
C ALA A 78 -18.01 4.56 -5.65
N GLU A 79 -18.78 4.18 -6.68
CA GLU A 79 -20.15 4.68 -6.90
C GLU A 79 -21.10 4.40 -5.71
N SER A 80 -21.03 3.19 -5.13
CA SER A 80 -21.95 2.74 -4.07
C SER A 80 -21.29 2.48 -2.71
N GLU A 81 -19.99 2.74 -2.61
CA GLU A 81 -19.24 2.47 -1.39
C GLU A 81 -17.97 3.32 -1.33
N ILE A 82 -17.49 3.53 -0.11
CA ILE A 82 -16.17 4.09 0.14
C ILE A 82 -15.34 3.02 0.83
N ILE A 83 -14.22 2.65 0.22
CA ILE A 83 -13.29 1.67 0.76
C ILE A 83 -12.25 2.40 1.61
N VAL A 84 -12.22 2.06 2.90
CA VAL A 84 -11.29 2.55 3.90
C VAL A 84 -10.09 1.62 3.97
N LEU A 85 -8.89 2.14 3.70
CA LEU A 85 -7.63 1.38 3.63
C LEU A 85 -6.64 1.92 4.65
N GLY A 86 -5.95 1.04 5.37
CA GLY A 86 -4.93 1.48 6.34
C GLY A 86 -4.59 0.40 7.35
N LEU A 87 -4.09 0.84 8.52
CA LEU A 87 -3.82 -0.06 9.64
C LEU A 87 -5.13 -0.51 10.28
N VAL A 88 -5.22 -1.78 10.73
CA VAL A 88 -6.43 -2.40 11.30
C VAL A 88 -7.16 -1.45 12.28
N ALA A 89 -6.46 -0.97 13.32
CA ALA A 89 -7.07 -0.11 14.34
C ALA A 89 -7.55 1.25 13.78
N ALA A 90 -6.84 1.82 12.81
CA ALA A 90 -7.21 3.09 12.18
C ALA A 90 -8.40 2.93 11.23
N VAL A 91 -8.48 1.80 10.53
CA VAL A 91 -9.54 1.45 9.59
C VAL A 91 -10.86 1.22 10.32
N GLU A 92 -10.86 0.48 11.43
CA GLU A 92 -12.04 0.27 12.27
C GLU A 92 -12.61 1.60 12.80
N GLU A 93 -11.73 2.43 13.40
CA GLU A 93 -12.13 3.75 13.92
C GLU A 93 -12.67 4.66 12.80
N ALA A 94 -12.00 4.69 11.65
CA ALA A 94 -12.42 5.54 10.54
C ALA A 94 -13.70 5.04 9.87
N ALA A 95 -13.93 3.73 9.79
CA ALA A 95 -15.17 3.17 9.24
C ALA A 95 -16.39 3.55 10.09
N GLU A 96 -16.25 3.57 11.42
CA GLU A 96 -17.32 4.05 12.31
C GLU A 96 -17.60 5.55 12.12
N GLU A 97 -16.55 6.37 12.08
CA GLU A 97 -16.69 7.83 11.88
C GLU A 97 -17.27 8.14 10.49
N LEU A 98 -16.82 7.42 9.45
CA LEU A 98 -17.35 7.55 8.10
C LEU A 98 -18.82 7.14 8.02
N SER A 99 -19.22 6.07 8.70
CA SER A 99 -20.62 5.65 8.76
C SER A 99 -21.52 6.71 9.40
N ARG A 100 -21.04 7.40 10.43
CA ARG A 100 -21.77 8.53 11.04
C ARG A 100 -21.84 9.73 10.11
N PHE A 101 -20.75 10.03 9.40
CA PHE A 101 -20.70 11.09 8.41
C PHE A 101 -21.68 10.87 7.26
N VAL A 102 -21.80 9.63 6.77
CA VAL A 102 -22.76 9.27 5.71
C VAL A 102 -24.20 9.45 6.17
N GLN A 103 -24.50 9.18 7.45
CA GLN A 103 -25.85 9.35 8.00
C GLN A 103 -26.25 10.81 8.23
N ASP A 104 -25.31 11.67 8.64
CA ASP A 104 -25.54 13.11 8.82
C ASP A 104 -24.30 13.93 8.42
N PRO A 105 -24.14 14.23 7.12
CA PRO A 105 -22.98 14.97 6.63
C PRO A 105 -22.98 16.44 7.07
N THR A 106 -24.13 16.98 7.48
CA THR A 106 -24.30 18.39 7.87
C THR A 106 -23.89 18.69 9.30
N ASN A 107 -24.13 17.77 10.25
CA ASN A 107 -23.77 17.97 11.66
C ASN A 107 -22.53 17.20 12.08
N PHE A 108 -21.80 16.60 11.15
CA PHE A 108 -20.64 15.79 11.47
C PHE A 108 -19.54 16.64 12.12
N GLN A 109 -19.18 16.26 13.35
CA GLN A 109 -18.01 16.77 14.06
C GLN A 109 -17.06 15.62 14.35
N LEU A 110 -15.86 15.72 13.79
CA LEU A 110 -14.83 14.72 13.97
C LEU A 110 -14.41 14.66 15.45
N ARG A 111 -14.55 13.49 16.08
CA ARG A 111 -14.27 13.31 17.52
C ARG A 111 -12.79 13.50 17.88
N ARG A 112 -11.87 13.13 16.99
CA ARG A 112 -10.45 13.48 17.12
C ARG A 112 -10.23 14.83 16.47
N GLN A 113 -9.92 15.85 17.26
CA GLN A 113 -9.30 17.03 16.68
C GLN A 113 -7.93 16.65 16.13
N PRO A 114 -7.61 16.98 14.87
CA PRO A 114 -6.27 16.82 14.36
C PRO A 114 -5.35 17.67 15.22
N ASP A 115 -4.29 17.06 15.75
CA ASP A 115 -3.27 17.77 16.51
C ASP A 115 -2.80 18.97 15.68
N ALA A 116 -2.77 20.18 16.24
CA ALA A 116 -2.65 21.43 15.48
C ALA A 116 -1.39 21.49 14.58
N ALA A 117 -0.36 20.71 14.91
CA ALA A 117 0.84 20.52 14.10
C ALA A 117 0.57 19.88 12.72
N CYS A 118 -0.49 19.07 12.60
CA CYS A 118 -0.83 18.30 11.41
C CYS A 118 -1.60 19.12 10.34
N MET A 119 -2.35 20.13 10.79
CA MET A 119 -3.13 21.04 9.92
C MET A 119 -2.24 21.94 9.05
N ALA A 120 -1.07 22.34 9.55
CA ALA A 120 -0.13 23.19 8.80
C ALA A 120 0.48 22.46 7.57
N ALA A 121 0.65 21.13 7.65
CA ALA A 121 1.20 20.34 6.55
C ALA A 121 0.18 20.11 5.41
N ALA A 122 -1.11 19.92 5.75
CA ALA A 122 -2.16 19.69 4.76
C ALA A 122 -2.47 20.94 3.91
N ALA A 123 -2.46 22.14 4.53
CA ALA A 123 -2.66 23.40 3.81
C ALA A 123 -1.51 23.73 2.82
N ALA A 124 -0.28 23.30 3.12
CA ALA A 124 0.87 23.45 2.24
C ALA A 124 0.81 22.53 1.01
N ALA A 125 0.25 21.32 1.14
CA ALA A 125 0.08 20.39 0.02
C ALA A 125 -0.98 20.88 -0.98
N ALA A 126 -2.06 21.52 -0.51
CA ALA A 126 -3.11 22.06 -1.39
C ALA A 126 -2.67 23.31 -2.17
N THR A 127 -1.73 24.10 -1.63
CA THR A 127 -1.23 25.33 -2.28
C THR A 127 -0.11 25.09 -3.28
N ALA A 128 0.60 23.95 -3.21
CA ALA A 128 1.66 23.59 -4.16
C ALA A 128 1.14 23.20 -5.56
N SER A 129 -0.12 22.77 -5.69
CA SER A 129 -0.72 22.37 -6.97
C SER A 129 -1.12 23.53 -7.88
N ALA A 130 -1.02 24.79 -7.43
CA ALA A 130 -1.52 25.96 -8.15
C ALA A 130 -0.44 26.84 -8.81
N SER A 131 0.85 26.48 -8.77
CA SER A 131 1.92 27.31 -9.36
C SER A 131 2.95 26.54 -10.19
N SER A 132 2.56 26.16 -11.40
CA SER A 132 3.51 25.75 -12.45
C SER A 132 3.69 26.87 -13.49
N PRO A 133 4.75 27.69 -13.42
CA PRO A 133 5.09 28.57 -14.53
C PRO A 133 5.77 27.77 -15.66
N SER A 134 5.01 27.56 -16.72
CA SER A 134 5.51 27.20 -18.04
C SER A 134 6.40 28.30 -18.60
N LYS A 135 7.72 28.09 -18.71
CA LYS A 135 8.50 28.65 -19.84
C LYS A 135 9.80 27.90 -20.12
N ARG A 136 9.73 27.15 -21.23
CA ARG A 136 10.86 26.60 -22.00
C ARG A 136 11.80 27.72 -22.45
N LYS A 137 13.10 27.39 -22.55
CA LYS A 137 13.94 27.42 -23.77
C LYS A 137 15.36 27.92 -23.46
N GLY A 138 16.27 26.98 -23.25
CA GLY A 138 17.71 27.22 -23.20
C GLY A 138 18.43 25.97 -23.68
N LYS A 139 18.85 25.97 -24.94
CA LYS A 139 19.76 24.97 -25.49
C LYS A 139 21.09 25.14 -24.78
N GLU A 140 21.63 24.09 -24.16
CA GLU A 140 23.07 23.92 -24.13
C GLU A 140 23.44 22.44 -24.13
N SER A 141 24.24 22.12 -25.14
CA SER A 141 24.81 20.84 -25.43
C SER A 141 26.08 20.71 -24.59
N MET A 142 26.18 19.67 -23.77
CA MET A 142 27.48 19.20 -23.31
C MET A 142 27.40 17.70 -23.02
N SER A 143 28.04 16.98 -23.92
CA SER A 143 28.39 15.57 -23.80
C SER A 143 29.22 15.32 -22.55
N PHE A 144 28.77 14.44 -21.67
CA PHE A 144 29.65 13.72 -20.77
C PHE A 144 29.60 12.24 -21.12
N ALA A 145 30.74 11.77 -21.65
CA ALA A 145 31.04 10.37 -21.81
C ALA A 145 31.22 9.74 -20.42
N THR A 146 30.50 8.65 -20.15
CA THR A 146 30.83 7.74 -19.06
C THR A 146 31.27 6.42 -19.66
N THR A 147 32.58 6.23 -19.71
CA THR A 147 33.23 4.93 -19.89
C THR A 147 33.41 4.28 -18.53
N SER A 148 32.82 3.11 -18.32
CA SER A 148 33.54 2.02 -17.63
C SER A 148 32.90 0.68 -17.96
N VAL A 149 33.63 -0.09 -18.75
CA VAL A 149 33.42 -1.51 -19.03
C VAL A 149 33.92 -2.30 -17.82
N GLY A 150 33.00 -2.78 -16.99
CA GLY A 150 33.27 -3.71 -15.91
C GLY A 150 33.14 -5.16 -16.39
N SER A 151 34.27 -5.75 -16.75
CA SER A 151 34.43 -7.16 -17.11
C SER A 151 34.09 -8.07 -15.93
N LEU A 152 32.91 -8.70 -15.93
CA LEU A 152 32.61 -9.83 -15.05
C LEU A 152 33.20 -11.10 -15.66
N ARG A 153 34.22 -11.63 -14.98
CA ARG A 153 34.79 -12.95 -15.28
C ARG A 153 33.70 -14.01 -15.11
N ALA A 154 33.55 -14.85 -16.12
CA ALA A 154 32.82 -16.11 -16.05
C ALA A 154 33.46 -16.98 -14.96
N GLY A 155 32.76 -17.13 -13.84
CA GLY A 155 33.03 -18.17 -12.86
C GLY A 155 32.37 -19.45 -13.36
N ASP A 156 33.21 -20.37 -13.82
CA ASP A 156 32.91 -21.78 -14.07
C ASP A 156 32.27 -22.37 -12.80
N PHE A 157 30.96 -22.64 -12.84
CA PHE A 157 30.27 -23.34 -11.75
C PHE A 157 30.00 -24.77 -12.23
N THR A 158 30.84 -25.67 -11.74
CA THR A 158 30.83 -27.09 -12.00
C THR A 158 29.49 -27.71 -11.62
N SER A 159 28.94 -28.47 -12.55
CA SER A 159 27.80 -29.38 -12.42
C SER A 159 27.96 -30.29 -11.20
N GLY A 160 26.98 -30.24 -10.29
CA GLY A 160 26.81 -31.21 -9.22
C GLY A 160 25.50 -31.96 -9.43
N GLU A 161 25.56 -33.06 -10.19
CA GLU A 161 24.54 -34.10 -10.18
C GLU A 161 24.44 -34.69 -8.76
N SER A 162 23.24 -34.75 -8.22
CA SER A 162 22.90 -35.70 -7.16
C SER A 162 21.42 -36.03 -7.26
N SER A 163 21.18 -37.13 -7.95
CA SER A 163 19.98 -37.95 -7.89
C SER A 163 19.68 -38.31 -6.44
N HIS A 164 18.47 -38.01 -5.97
CA HIS A 164 17.88 -38.78 -4.87
C HIS A 164 16.43 -39.12 -5.20
N SER A 165 16.22 -40.43 -5.16
CA SER A 165 15.04 -41.22 -5.43
C SER A 165 13.91 -40.99 -4.42
N ALA A 166 12.69 -41.26 -4.92
CA ALA A 166 11.54 -41.91 -4.29
C ALA A 166 11.32 -41.77 -2.78
N ASP A 167 10.11 -41.38 -2.39
CA ASP A 167 9.11 -42.21 -1.69
C ASP A 167 7.90 -41.29 -1.42
N ASP A 168 6.72 -41.60 -1.97
CA ASP A 168 5.68 -42.42 -1.31
C ASP A 168 5.17 -41.75 -0.03
N GLU A 169 3.93 -41.24 -0.03
CA GLU A 169 2.95 -41.50 1.03
C GLU A 169 1.60 -40.80 0.79
N SER A 170 0.62 -41.65 0.49
CA SER A 170 -0.71 -41.74 1.12
C SER A 170 -1.66 -40.54 1.10
N TYR A 171 -2.64 -40.63 0.20
CA TYR A 171 -3.90 -39.89 0.22
C TYR A 171 -4.81 -40.48 1.32
N SER A 172 -4.93 -39.78 2.44
CA SER A 172 -5.89 -40.14 3.50
C SER A 172 -7.22 -39.46 3.23
N GLU A 173 -8.10 -40.19 2.55
CA GLU A 173 -9.51 -39.87 2.39
C GLU A 173 -10.22 -40.27 3.69
N ASN A 174 -10.71 -39.32 4.51
CA ASN A 174 -11.72 -39.67 5.50
C ASN A 174 -12.55 -38.52 6.10
N HIS A 175 -13.86 -38.77 6.01
CA HIS A 175 -14.96 -38.48 6.93
C HIS A 175 -15.48 -37.04 7.12
N GLY A 176 -16.81 -36.94 7.02
CA GLY A 176 -17.55 -35.95 7.82
C GLY A 176 -18.94 -35.59 7.31
N ALA A 177 -19.89 -36.51 7.44
CA ALA A 177 -21.31 -36.22 7.27
C ALA A 177 -21.79 -35.18 8.29
N HIS A 178 -22.62 -34.21 7.86
CA HIS A 178 -23.62 -33.59 8.72
C HIS A 178 -24.82 -33.15 7.87
N GLY A 179 -25.91 -33.92 7.99
CA GLY A 179 -27.24 -33.43 7.66
C GLY A 179 -27.79 -32.60 8.81
N VAL A 180 -28.53 -31.54 8.49
CA VAL A 180 -29.55 -30.99 9.39
C VAL A 180 -30.78 -30.60 8.55
N VAL A 181 -31.91 -31.00 9.11
CA VAL A 181 -33.27 -31.05 8.60
C VAL A 181 -33.92 -29.67 8.62
N THR A 182 -34.64 -29.35 7.53
CA THR A 182 -35.70 -28.34 7.46
C THR A 182 -36.96 -28.80 8.18
N THR A 183 -37.51 -27.97 9.06
CA THR A 183 -38.95 -27.67 9.20
C THR A 183 -39.13 -26.42 10.02
#